data_AF-A0A2A2LCN0-F1
#
_entry.id   AF-A0A2A2LCN0-F1
#
_cell.length_a   1.000
_cell.length_b   1.000
_cell.length_c   1.000
_cell.angle_alpha   90.00
_cell.angle_beta   90.00
_cell.angle_gamma   90.00
#
_symmetry.space_group_name_H-M   'P 1'
#
loop_
_entity.id
_entity.type
_entity.pdbx_description
1 polymer ?
#
loop_
_entity_poly.entity_id
_entity_poly.type
_entity_poly.pdbx_seq_one_letter_code
_entity_poly.pdbx_strand_id
1 'polypeptide(L)'
;MVFGLFVAAACLLVLTFLLVTYATIKKSRFLLWVYCAVIALCIVVQLIAGLLSFNYADQINQLASDEILYESLGKVIDRSYFLILMRKFKLFYRMGRSTKVPNDDESQFWSHTQQTVIHKLLLLTVPTNFQLSCCGVFSLADWKNGASRNLAGLTDTQITSLNCYQANANKGCEKEMRSRINTDAQYLGAASMAVLVVEIVASFLAGYRAYALAHPEDYAM
;
A
#
# COMPACT_ATOMS: atom_id res chain seq x y z
N MET A 1 -3.87 -1.74 8.10
CA MET A 1 -4.41 -2.68 7.08
C MET A 1 -3.63 -2.64 5.76
N VAL A 2 -3.18 -1.46 5.31
CA VAL A 2 -2.37 -1.30 4.08
C VAL A 2 -1.10 -2.17 4.08
N PHE A 3 -0.36 -2.22 5.20
CA PHE A 3 0.82 -3.10 5.33
C PHE A 3 0.50 -4.60 5.19
N GLY A 4 -0.67 -5.05 5.65
CA GLY A 4 -1.09 -6.45 5.52
C GLY A 4 -1.30 -6.88 4.07
N LEU A 5 -1.85 -5.99 3.23
CA LEU A 5 -2.03 -6.24 1.80
C LEU A 5 -0.68 -6.36 1.06
N PHE A 6 0.27 -5.47 1.36
CA PHE A 6 1.62 -5.55 0.79
C PHE A 6 2.34 -6.83 1.20
N VAL A 7 2.25 -7.23 2.46
CA VAL A 7 2.84 -8.47 2.96
C VAL A 7 2.19 -9.69 2.30
N ALA A 8 0.85 -9.73 2.19
CA ALA A 8 0.14 -10.83 1.53
C ALA A 8 0.53 -10.97 0.05
N ALA A 9 0.60 -9.86 -0.69
CA ALA A 9 1.04 -9.85 -2.09
C ALA A 9 2.49 -10.34 -2.24
N ALA A 10 3.41 -9.85 -1.40
CA ALA A 10 4.81 -10.28 -1.41
C ALA A 10 4.95 -11.78 -1.11
N CYS A 11 4.21 -12.30 -0.13
CA CYS A 11 4.19 -13.72 0.19
C CYS A 11 3.71 -14.57 -0.99
N LEU A 12 2.63 -14.16 -1.67
CA LEU A 12 2.14 -14.87 -2.87
C LEU A 12 3.18 -14.90 -3.99
N LEU A 13 3.86 -13.78 -4.26
CA LEU A 13 4.92 -13.71 -5.27
C LEU A 13 6.10 -14.64 -4.94
N VAL A 14 6.56 -14.65 -3.69
CA VAL A 14 7.67 -15.53 -3.28
C VAL A 14 7.27 -17.00 -3.34
N LEU A 15 6.06 -17.35 -2.87
CA LEU A 15 5.59 -18.74 -2.87
C LEU A 15 5.40 -19.29 -4.29
N THR A 16 4.79 -18.51 -5.18
CA THR A 16 4.60 -18.90 -6.59
C THR A 16 5.93 -19.06 -7.32
N PHE A 17 6.90 -18.19 -7.05
CA PHE A 17 8.26 -18.31 -7.58
C PHE A 17 8.97 -19.58 -7.11
N LEU A 18 8.93 -19.88 -5.81
CA LEU A 18 9.53 -21.10 -5.26
C LEU A 18 8.84 -22.36 -5.81
N LEU A 19 7.51 -22.32 -5.94
CA LEU A 19 6.71 -23.43 -6.47
C LEU A 19 7.09 -23.75 -7.91
N VAL A 20 7.13 -22.75 -8.80
CA VAL A 20 7.48 -22.98 -10.22
C VAL A 20 8.95 -23.41 -10.38
N THR A 21 9.86 -22.83 -9.60
CA THR A 21 11.28 -23.20 -9.61
C THR A 21 11.47 -24.66 -9.16
N TYR A 22 10.81 -25.07 -8.08
CA TYR A 22 10.87 -26.44 -7.61
C TYR A 22 10.20 -27.42 -8.60
N ALA A 23 9.06 -27.04 -9.17
CA ALA A 23 8.33 -27.83 -10.15
C ALA A 23 9.18 -28.11 -11.41
N THR A 24 9.90 -27.09 -11.88
CA THR A 24 10.78 -27.18 -13.05
C THR A 24 12.02 -28.03 -12.80
N ILE A 25 12.69 -27.87 -11.64
CA ILE A 25 13.86 -28.69 -11.27
C ILE A 25 13.48 -30.16 -11.10
N LYS A 26 12.40 -30.43 -10.36
CA LYS A 26 11.94 -31.80 -10.08
C LYS A 26 11.22 -32.44 -11.27
N LYS A 27 10.97 -31.68 -12.35
CA LYS A 27 10.15 -32.10 -13.50
C LYS A 27 8.80 -32.68 -13.06
N SER A 28 8.19 -32.09 -12.02
CA SER A 28 6.96 -32.64 -11.44
C SER A 28 5.73 -32.07 -12.11
N ARG A 29 5.03 -32.91 -12.89
CA ARG A 29 3.78 -32.51 -13.57
C ARG A 29 2.77 -31.89 -12.61
N PHE A 30 2.54 -32.51 -11.45
CA PHE A 30 1.51 -32.09 -10.51
C PHE A 30 1.73 -30.66 -10.00
N LEU A 31 2.97 -30.30 -9.66
CA LEU A 31 3.29 -28.94 -9.21
C LEU A 31 3.11 -27.90 -10.32
N LEU A 32 3.43 -28.22 -11.58
CA LEU A 32 3.15 -27.30 -12.69
C LEU A 32 1.65 -27.09 -12.92
N TRP A 33 0.82 -28.13 -12.79
CA TRP A 33 -0.63 -28.00 -12.86
C TRP A 33 -1.19 -27.11 -11.73
N VAL A 34 -0.69 -27.30 -10.50
CA VAL A 34 -1.05 -26.43 -9.36
C VAL A 34 -0.64 -24.98 -9.62
N TYR A 35 0.57 -24.75 -10.15
CA TYR A 35 1.02 -23.42 -10.53
C TYR A 35 0.06 -22.74 -11.53
N CYS A 36 -0.28 -23.44 -12.62
CA CYS A 36 -1.21 -22.92 -13.63
C CYS A 36 -2.58 -22.60 -13.02
N ALA A 37 -3.09 -23.45 -12.13
CA ALA A 37 -4.36 -23.21 -11.45
C ALA A 37 -4.32 -21.97 -10.56
N VAL A 38 -3.23 -21.76 -9.81
CA VAL A 38 -3.05 -20.58 -8.95
C VAL A 38 -2.98 -19.30 -9.79
N ILE A 39 -2.20 -19.29 -10.88
CA ILE A 39 -2.11 -18.12 -11.76
C ILE A 39 -3.44 -17.82 -12.45
N ALA A 40 -4.16 -18.85 -12.93
CA ALA A 40 -5.49 -18.66 -13.51
C ALA A 40 -6.48 -18.03 -12.51
N LEU A 41 -6.44 -18.47 -11.25
CA LEU A 41 -7.23 -17.87 -10.17
C LEU A 41 -6.83 -16.41 -9.92
N CYS A 42 -5.53 -16.11 -9.88
CA CYS A 42 -5.03 -14.74 -9.74
C CYS A 42 -5.55 -13.82 -10.85
N ILE A 43 -5.50 -14.27 -12.11
CA ILE A 43 -6.03 -13.51 -13.27
C ILE A 43 -7.51 -13.23 -13.08
N VAL A 44 -8.32 -14.24 -12.71
CA VAL A 44 -9.76 -14.06 -12.49
C VAL A 44 -10.02 -13.05 -11.37
N VAL A 45 -9.30 -13.16 -10.24
CA VAL A 45 -9.43 -12.22 -9.12
C VAL A 45 -9.02 -10.80 -9.54
N GLN A 46 -7.94 -10.63 -10.31
CA GLN A 46 -7.50 -9.33 -10.81
C GLN A 46 -8.53 -8.71 -11.77
N LEU A 47 -9.13 -9.50 -12.65
CA LEU A 47 -10.18 -9.03 -13.56
C LEU A 47 -11.43 -8.58 -12.80
N ILE A 48 -11.89 -9.38 -11.83
CA ILE A 48 -13.04 -9.02 -10.98
C ILE A 48 -12.75 -7.78 -10.16
N ALA A 49 -11.58 -7.71 -9.50
CA ALA A 49 -11.18 -6.55 -8.71
C ALA A 49 -11.05 -5.29 -9.58
N GLY A 50 -10.48 -5.41 -10.78
CA GLY A 50 -10.42 -4.35 -11.77
C GLY A 50 -11.82 -3.84 -12.16
N LEU A 51 -12.72 -4.74 -12.57
CA LEU A 51 -14.10 -4.40 -12.93
C LEU A 51 -14.87 -3.73 -11.77
N LEU A 52 -14.76 -4.28 -10.56
CA LEU A 52 -15.39 -3.70 -9.37
C LEU A 52 -14.80 -2.32 -9.04
N SER A 53 -13.49 -2.14 -9.19
CA SER A 53 -12.83 -0.85 -8.94
C SER A 53 -13.29 0.25 -9.88
N PHE A 54 -13.59 -0.09 -11.14
CA PHE A 54 -14.14 0.86 -12.11
C PHE A 54 -15.63 1.15 -11.84
N ASN A 55 -16.44 0.12 -11.57
CA ASN A 55 -17.88 0.29 -11.35
C ASN A 55 -18.23 0.99 -10.04
N TYR A 56 -17.45 0.76 -8.98
CA TYR A 56 -17.70 1.29 -7.64
C TYR A 56 -16.59 2.22 -7.17
N ALA A 57 -15.89 2.88 -8.10
CA ALA A 57 -14.76 3.76 -7.82
C ALA A 57 -15.08 4.77 -6.70
N ASP A 58 -16.25 5.39 -6.75
CA ASP A 58 -16.65 6.38 -5.75
C ASP A 58 -16.90 5.78 -4.37
N GLN A 59 -17.52 4.59 -4.29
CA GLN A 59 -17.79 3.91 -3.03
C GLN A 59 -16.50 3.37 -2.39
N ILE A 60 -15.60 2.82 -3.20
CA ILE A 60 -14.29 2.32 -2.72
C ILE A 60 -13.43 3.49 -2.24
N ASN A 61 -13.45 4.62 -2.94
CA ASN A 61 -12.70 5.81 -2.52
C ASN A 61 -13.21 6.35 -1.19
N GLN A 62 -14.53 6.39 -0.97
CA GLN A 62 -15.12 6.78 0.31
C GLN A 62 -14.77 5.78 1.42
N LEU A 63 -14.87 4.48 1.15
CA LEU A 63 -14.52 3.46 2.14
C LEU A 63 -13.03 3.51 2.52
N ALA A 64 -12.15 3.73 1.53
CA ALA A 64 -10.72 3.85 1.76
C ALA A 64 -10.34 5.08 2.58
N SER A 65 -11.04 6.21 2.41
CA SER A 65 -10.78 7.40 3.24
C SER A 65 -11.39 7.26 4.64
N ASP A 66 -12.67 6.93 4.72
CA ASP A 66 -13.44 6.94 5.97
C ASP A 66 -13.04 5.83 6.94
N GLU A 67 -12.67 4.65 6.43
CA GLU A 67 -12.28 3.52 7.28
C GLU A 67 -10.76 3.38 7.34
N ILE A 68 -10.07 3.24 6.20
CA ILE A 68 -8.65 2.89 6.21
C ILE A 68 -7.77 4.08 6.63
N LEU A 69 -7.96 5.26 6.03
CA LEU A 69 -7.15 6.44 6.36
C LEU A 69 -7.47 6.94 7.77
N TYR A 70 -8.73 7.07 8.17
CA TYR A 70 -9.08 7.49 9.53
C TYR A 70 -8.68 6.48 10.61
N GLU A 71 -8.78 5.18 10.37
CA GLU A 71 -8.29 4.18 11.32
C GLU A 71 -6.76 4.28 11.48
N SER A 72 -6.03 4.45 10.38
CA SER A 72 -4.57 4.64 10.44
C SER A 72 -4.19 5.92 11.19
N LEU A 73 -4.90 7.03 10.94
CA LEU A 73 -4.71 8.30 11.64
C LEU A 73 -5.01 8.15 13.14
N GLY A 74 -6.10 7.44 13.47
CA GLY A 74 -6.50 7.11 14.83
C GLY A 74 -5.43 6.33 15.58
N LYS A 75 -4.81 5.33 14.95
CA LYS A 75 -3.71 4.55 15.55
C LYS A 75 -2.50 5.43 15.89
N VAL A 76 -2.13 6.35 15.00
CA VAL A 76 -1.01 7.28 15.26
C VAL A 76 -1.32 8.20 16.45
N ILE A 77 -2.54 8.74 16.53
CA ILE A 77 -2.98 9.60 17.62
C ILE A 77 -3.06 8.83 18.95
N ASP A 78 -3.73 7.68 18.95
CA ASP A 78 -3.90 6.85 20.15
C ASP A 78 -2.57 6.40 20.71
N ARG A 79 -1.64 5.96 19.86
CA ARG A 79 -0.31 5.54 20.29
C ARG A 79 0.53 6.71 20.81
N SER A 80 0.39 7.89 20.20
CA SER A 80 1.01 9.12 20.70
C SER A 80 0.42 9.54 22.05
N TYR A 81 -0.88 9.39 22.24
CA TYR A 81 -1.59 9.71 23.48
C TYR A 81 -1.25 8.71 24.61
N PHE A 82 -1.18 7.42 24.30
CA PHE A 82 -0.76 6.36 25.23
C PHE A 82 0.61 6.67 25.84
N LEU A 83 1.57 7.13 25.03
CA LEU A 83 2.89 7.56 25.51
C LEU A 83 2.81 8.77 26.45
N ILE A 84 1.90 9.72 26.17
CA ILE A 84 1.65 10.89 27.03
C ILE A 84 0.98 10.44 28.35
N LEU A 85 0.06 9.49 28.30
CA LEU A 85 -0.68 9.01 29.47
C LEU A 85 0.20 8.17 30.41
N MET A 86 1.03 7.29 29.84
CA MET A 86 2.08 6.53 30.57
C MET A 86 3.07 7.47 31.28
N ARG A 87 3.36 8.63 30.69
CA ARG A 87 4.16 9.70 31.32
C ARG A 87 3.43 10.36 32.48
N LYS A 88 2.12 10.65 32.35
CA LYS A 88 1.30 11.23 33.43
C LYS A 88 1.24 10.31 34.66
N PHE A 89 1.23 9.00 34.44
CA PHE A 89 1.32 7.99 35.49
C PHE A 89 2.72 7.80 36.10
N LYS A 90 3.72 8.63 35.71
CA LYS A 90 5.08 8.62 36.28
C LYS A 90 5.84 7.28 36.18
N LEU A 91 5.36 6.33 35.37
CA LEU A 91 6.00 5.02 35.22
C LEU A 91 7.38 5.07 34.52
N PHE A 92 7.68 6.17 33.82
CA PHE A 92 8.99 6.43 33.21
C PHE A 92 9.47 7.86 33.56
N TYR A 93 10.43 7.97 34.49
CA TYR A 93 10.98 9.25 34.99
C TYR A 93 11.93 9.97 34.00
N ARG A 94 12.36 9.31 32.92
CA ARG A 94 13.51 9.75 32.11
C ARG A 94 13.21 9.91 30.62
N MET A 95 12.09 10.53 30.26
CA MET A 95 11.90 11.04 28.90
C MET A 95 11.43 12.50 28.92
N GLY A 96 12.16 13.35 28.21
CA GLY A 96 11.84 14.76 28.01
C GLY A 96 10.50 14.95 27.28
N ARG A 97 10.08 16.20 27.07
CA ARG A 97 8.88 16.53 26.31
C ARG A 97 9.06 15.99 24.88
N SER A 98 8.41 14.87 24.54
CA SER A 98 8.51 14.32 23.18
C SER A 98 7.78 15.24 22.22
N THR A 99 8.55 16.01 21.45
CA THR A 99 8.06 16.86 20.36
C THR A 99 7.79 16.06 19.10
N LYS A 100 8.11 14.76 19.10
CA LYS A 100 8.01 13.87 17.94
C LYS A 100 7.01 12.75 18.20
N VAL A 101 6.28 12.40 17.15
CA VAL A 101 5.46 11.18 17.08
C VAL A 101 6.39 9.96 17.16
N PRO A 102 5.99 8.83 17.78
CA PRO A 102 6.74 7.59 17.73
C PRO A 102 7.11 7.23 16.29
N ASN A 103 8.29 6.65 16.07
CA ASN A 103 8.75 6.23 14.75
C ASN A 103 8.28 4.81 14.44
N ASP A 104 6.99 4.66 14.19
CA ASP A 104 6.33 3.42 13.79
C ASP A 104 5.92 3.43 12.32
N ASP A 105 5.49 2.27 11.81
CA ASP A 105 5.10 2.06 10.42
C ASP A 105 3.97 3.00 9.97
N GLU A 106 2.97 3.23 10.82
CA GLU A 106 1.85 4.14 10.53
C GLU A 106 2.29 5.62 10.50
N SER A 107 3.16 6.07 11.41
CA SER A 107 3.68 7.44 11.36
C SER A 107 4.65 7.67 10.20
N GLN A 108 5.43 6.66 9.81
CA GLN A 108 6.25 6.71 8.59
C GLN A 108 5.38 6.78 7.33
N PHE A 109 4.33 5.96 7.25
CA PHE A 109 3.35 6.02 6.17
C PHE A 109 2.77 7.44 6.02
N TRP A 110 2.31 8.04 7.12
CA TRP A 110 1.79 9.41 7.11
C TRP A 110 2.86 10.46 6.78
N SER A 111 4.07 10.33 7.32
CA SER A 111 5.19 11.24 7.06
C SER A 111 5.59 11.26 5.59
N HIS A 112 5.64 10.09 4.94
CA HIS A 112 5.93 9.97 3.51
C HIS A 112 4.78 10.44 2.63
N THR A 113 3.54 10.11 3.00
CA THR A 113 2.34 10.51 2.24
C THR A 113 2.15 12.03 2.23
N GLN A 114 2.32 12.67 3.39
CA GLN A 114 2.13 14.12 3.57
C GLN A 114 3.34 14.93 3.13
N GLN A 115 4.46 14.28 2.79
CA GLN A 115 5.71 14.97 2.54
C GLN A 115 5.54 16.05 1.48
N THR A 116 5.82 17.28 1.89
CA THR A 116 5.79 18.45 1.02
C THR A 116 7.18 18.62 0.41
N VAL A 117 7.26 18.76 -0.92
CA VAL A 117 8.50 19.19 -1.56
C VAL A 117 8.67 20.68 -1.28
N ILE A 118 9.34 21.02 -0.18
CA ILE A 118 10.07 22.29 -0.08
C ILE A 118 11.39 22.09 -0.84
N HIS A 119 11.34 21.79 -2.14
CA HIS A 119 12.53 21.73 -2.99
C HIS A 119 12.15 21.99 -4.45
N LYS A 120 11.78 23.24 -4.73
CA LYS A 120 11.81 23.78 -6.11
C LYS A 120 13.24 24.06 -6.59
N LEU A 121 14.28 23.47 -5.97
CA LEU A 121 15.66 23.91 -6.15
C LEU A 121 16.75 22.83 -6.14
N LEU A 122 16.48 21.59 -6.56
CA LEU A 122 17.59 20.74 -7.00
C LEU A 122 17.16 19.82 -8.14
N LEU A 123 17.60 20.20 -9.34
CA LEU A 123 17.59 19.42 -10.57
C LEU A 123 18.38 18.12 -10.37
N LEU A 124 17.94 17.06 -11.04
CA LEU A 124 18.58 15.75 -11.22
C LEU A 124 18.47 14.79 -10.03
N THR A 125 17.35 14.06 -9.96
CA THR A 125 17.34 12.59 -9.71
C THR A 125 15.90 12.08 -9.83
N VAL A 126 15.72 11.04 -10.66
CA VAL A 126 14.63 10.05 -10.72
C VAL A 126 13.28 10.42 -10.06
N PRO A 127 12.15 10.49 -10.81
CA PRO A 127 10.85 10.78 -10.23
C PRO A 127 10.28 9.52 -9.56
N THR A 128 10.58 9.31 -8.28
CA THR A 128 9.87 8.34 -7.42
C THR A 128 8.97 9.01 -6.39
N ASN A 129 8.38 10.18 -6.72
CA ASN A 129 7.73 11.05 -5.74
C ASN A 129 6.20 10.88 -5.74
N PHE A 130 5.70 9.87 -5.04
CA PHE A 130 4.32 9.89 -4.51
C PHE A 130 4.28 10.86 -3.31
N GLN A 131 4.36 12.16 -3.59
CA GLN A 131 4.37 13.23 -2.58
C GLN A 131 3.21 14.16 -2.82
N LEU A 132 2.20 14.09 -1.95
CA LEU A 132 0.90 14.70 -2.17
C LEU A 132 0.85 16.16 -1.70
N SER A 133 1.78 16.59 -0.87
CA SER A 133 1.75 17.94 -0.27
C SER A 133 0.38 18.25 0.36
N CYS A 134 -0.09 17.32 1.17
CA CYS A 134 -1.39 17.34 1.84
C CYS A 134 -1.21 17.20 3.36
N CYS A 135 -2.28 17.38 4.12
CA CYS A 135 -2.27 17.16 5.55
C CYS A 135 -3.61 16.64 6.06
N GLY A 136 -3.53 15.55 6.83
CA GLY A 136 -4.71 14.86 7.36
C GLY A 136 -5.51 14.18 6.25
N VAL A 137 -6.66 13.61 6.60
CA VAL A 137 -7.54 12.97 5.62
C VAL A 137 -8.23 14.05 4.79
N PHE A 138 -8.91 14.99 5.47
CA PHE A 138 -9.52 16.18 4.87
C PHE A 138 -8.76 17.47 5.18
N SER A 139 -8.14 17.57 6.35
CA SER A 139 -7.41 18.78 6.75
C SER A 139 -6.50 18.56 7.96
N LEU A 140 -5.69 19.57 8.26
CA LEU A 140 -4.90 19.61 9.50
C LEU A 140 -5.75 19.52 10.78
N ALA A 141 -7.06 19.82 10.71
CA ALA A 141 -7.95 19.67 11.85
C ALA A 141 -8.11 18.20 12.29
N ASP A 142 -7.95 17.23 11.38
CA ASP A 142 -8.05 15.79 11.72
C ASP A 142 -6.99 15.38 12.75
N TRP A 143 -5.79 15.96 12.65
CA TRP A 143 -4.72 15.74 13.62
C TRP A 143 -4.94 16.45 14.95
N LYS A 144 -5.57 17.64 14.92
CA LYS A 144 -5.80 18.48 16.11
C LYS A 144 -7.01 18.06 16.93
N ASN A 145 -8.06 17.58 16.26
CA ASN A 145 -9.33 17.25 16.89
C ASN A 145 -9.47 15.75 17.20
N GLY A 146 -8.50 14.93 16.77
CA GLY A 146 -8.56 13.48 16.89
C GLY A 146 -9.43 12.85 15.80
N ALA A 147 -8.96 11.73 15.21
CA ALA A 147 -9.78 10.90 14.30
C ALA A 147 -11.07 10.38 14.97
N SER A 148 -11.06 10.27 16.30
CA SER A 148 -12.22 9.87 17.11
C SER A 148 -12.50 10.99 18.10
N ARG A 149 -13.76 11.47 18.14
CA ARG A 149 -14.26 12.65 18.88
C ARG A 149 -13.95 12.70 20.39
N ASN A 150 -13.27 11.69 20.94
CA ASN A 150 -12.99 11.51 22.35
C ASN A 150 -11.48 11.48 22.70
N LEU A 151 -10.56 11.58 21.74
CA LEU A 151 -9.11 11.65 22.00
C LEU A 151 -8.56 13.06 21.75
N ALA A 152 -7.71 13.53 22.66
CA ALA A 152 -6.97 14.78 22.46
C ALA A 152 -6.02 14.63 21.26
N GLY A 153 -6.10 15.56 20.30
CA GLY A 153 -5.24 15.54 19.12
C GLY A 153 -3.79 15.93 19.40
N LEU A 154 -2.99 15.92 18.35
CA LEU A 154 -1.55 16.19 18.37
C LEU A 154 -1.23 17.68 18.48
N THR A 155 -0.07 17.98 19.04
CA THR A 155 0.49 19.35 19.08
C THR A 155 1.12 19.75 17.74
N ASP A 156 1.24 21.05 17.48
CA ASP A 156 1.84 21.57 16.24
C ASP A 156 3.27 21.05 15.99
N THR A 157 4.06 20.82 17.06
CA THR A 157 5.41 20.24 16.95
C THR A 157 5.38 18.77 16.51
N GLN A 158 4.36 18.02 16.92
CA GLN A 158 4.20 16.62 16.51
C GLN A 158 3.65 16.53 15.08
N ILE A 159 2.73 17.42 14.71
CA ILE A 159 2.18 17.51 13.35
C ILE A 159 3.27 17.86 12.33
N THR A 160 4.14 18.81 12.68
CA THR A 160 5.31 19.15 11.84
C THR A 160 6.31 18.00 11.71
N SER A 161 6.41 17.11 12.70
CA SER A 161 7.22 15.89 12.59
C SER A 161 6.68 14.86 11.59
N LEU A 162 5.40 14.97 11.21
CA LEU A 162 4.74 14.17 10.16
C LEU A 162 4.77 14.86 8.78
N ASN A 163 5.63 15.87 8.59
CA ASN A 163 5.72 16.69 7.39
C ASN A 163 4.41 17.42 7.00
N CYS A 164 3.47 17.55 7.93
CA CYS A 164 2.29 18.37 7.71
C CYS A 164 2.59 19.83 8.12
N TYR A 165 2.48 20.74 7.16
CA TYR A 165 2.72 22.18 7.34
C TYR A 165 1.45 22.99 7.13
N GLN A 166 1.40 24.17 7.76
CA GLN A 166 0.25 25.09 7.69
C GLN A 166 -0.09 25.53 6.26
N ALA A 167 0.89 25.58 5.36
CA ALA A 167 0.69 25.86 3.94
C ALA A 167 -0.28 24.86 3.25
N ASN A 168 -0.40 23.65 3.80
CA ASN A 168 -1.31 22.61 3.31
C ASN A 168 -2.42 22.27 4.32
N ALA A 169 -2.68 23.15 5.29
CA ALA A 169 -3.68 22.90 6.33
C ALA A 169 -5.08 22.62 5.78
N ASN A 170 -5.41 23.21 4.62
CA ASN A 170 -6.71 23.08 3.95
C ASN A 170 -6.72 22.02 2.84
N LYS A 171 -5.61 21.28 2.65
CA LYS A 171 -5.47 20.27 1.60
C LYS A 171 -5.48 18.88 2.21
N GLY A 172 -6.64 18.22 2.19
CA GLY A 172 -6.76 16.83 2.61
C GLY A 172 -6.06 15.86 1.67
N CYS A 173 -5.42 14.84 2.25
CA CYS A 173 -4.73 13.81 1.49
C CYS A 173 -5.69 12.95 0.66
N GLU A 174 -6.93 12.74 1.09
CA GLU A 174 -7.92 11.99 0.31
C GLU A 174 -8.11 12.59 -1.09
N LYS A 175 -8.40 13.90 -1.14
CA LYS A 175 -8.71 14.58 -2.41
C LYS A 175 -7.51 14.53 -3.35
N GLU A 176 -6.31 14.71 -2.82
CA GLU A 176 -5.08 14.68 -3.60
C GLU A 176 -4.75 13.25 -4.07
N MET A 177 -4.95 12.22 -3.24
CA MET A 177 -4.81 10.81 -3.65
C MET A 177 -5.78 10.50 -4.79
N ARG A 178 -7.05 10.88 -4.64
CA ARG A 178 -8.07 10.67 -5.68
C ARG A 178 -7.74 11.41 -6.96
N SER A 179 -7.26 12.66 -6.86
CA SER A 179 -6.86 13.46 -8.01
C SER A 179 -5.69 12.81 -8.75
N ARG A 180 -4.68 12.30 -8.04
CA ARG A 180 -3.54 11.62 -8.63
C ARG A 180 -3.91 10.28 -9.24
N ILE A 181 -4.71 9.46 -8.55
CA ILE A 181 -5.21 8.19 -9.10
C ILE A 181 -5.97 8.44 -10.41
N ASN A 182 -6.79 9.49 -10.47
CA ASN A 182 -7.54 9.82 -11.68
C ASN A 182 -6.62 10.34 -12.81
N THR A 183 -5.62 11.16 -12.47
CA THR A 183 -4.67 11.72 -13.45
C THR A 183 -3.75 10.63 -14.02
N ASP A 184 -3.30 9.72 -13.15
CA ASP A 184 -2.38 8.63 -13.50
C ASP A 184 -3.11 7.31 -13.78
N ALA A 185 -4.44 7.33 -13.92
CA ALA A 185 -5.27 6.14 -14.14
C ALA A 185 -4.82 5.35 -15.37
N GLN A 186 -4.38 6.06 -16.42
CA GLN A 186 -3.86 5.43 -17.64
C GLN A 186 -2.57 4.64 -17.38
N TYR A 187 -1.66 5.17 -16.57
CA TYR A 187 -0.42 4.48 -16.22
C TYR A 187 -0.68 3.28 -15.31
N LEU A 188 -1.59 3.43 -14.35
CA LEU A 188 -2.02 2.33 -13.49
C LEU A 188 -2.68 1.20 -14.29
N GLY A 189 -3.55 1.56 -15.24
CA GLY A 189 -4.17 0.62 -16.17
C GLY A 189 -3.16 -0.06 -17.11
N ALA A 190 -2.19 0.69 -17.62
CA ALA A 190 -1.14 0.12 -18.46
C ALA A 190 -0.25 -0.86 -17.68
N ALA A 191 0.13 -0.51 -16.44
CA ALA A 191 0.91 -1.37 -15.56
C ALA A 191 0.16 -2.67 -15.21
N SER A 192 -1.14 -2.59 -14.91
CA SER A 192 -1.94 -3.79 -14.62
C SER A 192 -2.11 -4.69 -15.83
N MET A 193 -2.30 -4.12 -17.02
CA MET A 193 -2.36 -4.89 -18.28
C MET A 193 -1.02 -5.56 -18.59
N ALA A 194 0.11 -4.90 -18.33
CA ALA A 194 1.43 -5.50 -18.52
C ALA A 194 1.63 -6.72 -17.61
N VAL A 195 1.20 -6.66 -16.34
CA VAL A 195 1.26 -7.79 -15.41
C VAL A 195 0.39 -8.94 -15.92
N LEU A 196 -0.85 -8.68 -16.35
CA LEU A 196 -1.74 -9.69 -16.92
C LEU A 196 -1.12 -10.41 -18.12
N VAL A 197 -0.48 -9.68 -19.04
CA VAL A 197 0.20 -10.27 -20.20
C VAL A 197 1.32 -11.21 -19.75
N VAL A 198 2.13 -10.82 -18.78
CA VAL A 198 3.20 -11.65 -18.23
C VAL A 198 2.64 -12.92 -17.57
N GLU A 199 1.57 -12.80 -16.79
CA GLU A 199 0.90 -13.94 -16.15
C GLU A 199 0.33 -14.93 -17.16
N ILE A 200 -0.32 -14.43 -18.22
CA ILE A 200 -0.85 -15.25 -19.31
C ILE A 200 0.28 -16.03 -19.99
N VAL A 201 1.36 -15.35 -20.39
CA VAL A 201 2.51 -16.00 -21.04
C VAL A 201 3.16 -17.03 -20.12
N ALA A 202 3.36 -16.71 -18.85
CA ALA A 202 3.92 -17.63 -17.87
C ALA A 202 3.03 -18.88 -17.68
N SER A 203 1.71 -18.70 -17.62
CA SER A 203 0.74 -19.80 -17.54
C SER A 203 0.78 -20.71 -18.76
N PHE A 204 0.83 -20.15 -19.98
CA PHE A 204 0.98 -20.93 -21.21
C PHE A 204 2.29 -21.72 -21.25
N LEU A 205 3.42 -21.12 -20.87
CA LEU A 205 4.71 -21.80 -20.82
C LEU A 205 4.73 -22.93 -19.79
N ALA A 206 4.13 -22.72 -18.63
CA ALA A 206 4.00 -23.74 -17.60
C ALA A 206 3.07 -24.89 -18.04
N GLY A 207 1.95 -24.57 -18.68
CA GLY A 207 1.04 -25.55 -19.26
C GLY A 207 1.69 -26.38 -20.37
N TYR A 208 2.41 -25.73 -21.28
CA TYR A 208 3.17 -26.39 -22.33
C TYR A 208 4.22 -27.34 -21.75
N ARG A 209 4.99 -26.90 -20.75
CA ARG A 209 5.95 -27.77 -20.04
C ARG A 209 5.29 -28.95 -19.35
N ALA A 210 4.14 -28.74 -18.72
CA ALA A 210 3.40 -29.83 -18.07
C ALA A 210 2.88 -30.85 -19.08
N TYR A 211 2.41 -30.39 -20.24
CA TYR A 211 1.95 -31.24 -21.33
C TYR A 211 3.11 -32.02 -21.97
N ALA A 212 4.26 -31.36 -22.18
CA ALA A 212 5.46 -32.01 -22.71
C ALA A 212 6.02 -33.10 -21.80
N LEU A 213 5.92 -32.91 -20.48
CA LEU A 213 6.27 -33.95 -19.51
C LEU A 213 5.28 -35.13 -19.48
N ALA A 214 4.06 -34.94 -19.99
CA ALA A 214 3.03 -35.97 -20.01
C ALA A 214 3.07 -36.82 -21.29
N HIS A 215 3.55 -36.28 -22.42
CA HIS A 215 3.58 -36.95 -23.72
C HIS A 215 4.98 -36.88 -24.37
N PRO A 216 6.02 -37.50 -23.77
CA PRO A 216 7.38 -37.40 -24.27
C PRO A 216 7.56 -37.89 -25.72
N GLU A 217 6.70 -38.80 -26.18
CA GLU A 217 6.67 -39.34 -27.55
C GLU A 217 6.41 -38.29 -28.64
N ASP A 218 5.68 -37.21 -28.35
CA ASP A 218 5.33 -36.18 -29.34
C ASP A 218 6.53 -35.26 -29.70
N TYR A 219 7.62 -35.31 -28.93
CA TYR A 219 8.78 -34.42 -29.06
C TYR A 219 10.07 -35.14 -29.50
N ALA A 220 9.97 -36.43 -29.85
CA ALA A 220 11.11 -37.29 -30.17
C ALA A 220 11.33 -37.50 -31.69
N MET A 221 10.79 -36.62 -32.55
CA MET A 221 11.10 -36.59 -33.99
C MET A 221 12.24 -35.63 -34.33
#